data_AF-A0A969EDI2-F1
#
_entry.id   AF-A0A969EDI2-F1
#
_cell.length_a   1.000
_cell.length_b   1.000
_cell.length_c   1.000
_cell.angle_alpha   90.00
_cell.angle_beta   90.00
_cell.angle_gamma   90.00
#
_symmetry.space_group_name_H-M   'P 1'
#
loop_
_entity.id
_entity.type
_entity.pdbx_description
1 polymer ?
#
loop_
_entity_poly.entity_id
_entity_poly.type
_entity_poly.pdbx_seq_one_letter_code
_entity_poly.pdbx_strand_id
1 'polypeptide(L)'
;MLRDLSLEHGKSVDLRITGGATLVDRLILERLTDPLVHLVRNAFDHGLEDPQTRIAMGKPAKGLIEISAAYRGNQTLITIRDDGAGISLENVKAKAAKLGLDSTLLETAQRPNSST
;
A
#
# COMPACT_ATOMS: atom_id res chain seq x y z
N MET A 1 -8.40 -15.01 2.89
CA MET A 1 -7.23 -14.24 3.37
C MET A 1 -7.62 -12.90 3.99
N LEU A 2 -7.98 -11.87 3.23
CA LEU A 2 -8.30 -10.53 3.80
C LEU A 2 -9.49 -10.55 4.78
N ARG A 3 -10.53 -11.34 4.47
CA ARG A 3 -11.65 -11.57 5.37
C ARG A 3 -11.22 -12.24 6.68
N ASP A 4 -10.29 -13.18 6.62
CA ASP A 4 -9.79 -13.91 7.78
C ASP A 4 -8.90 -13.01 8.66
N LEU A 5 -8.02 -12.23 8.04
CA LEU A 5 -7.20 -11.21 8.72
C LEU A 5 -8.06 -10.15 9.41
N SER A 6 -9.16 -9.74 8.77
CA SER A 6 -10.12 -8.79 9.33
C SER A 6 -10.80 -9.34 10.59
N LEU A 7 -11.15 -10.63 10.60
CA LEU A 7 -11.71 -11.31 11.76
C LEU A 7 -10.68 -11.52 12.88
N GLU A 8 -9.45 -11.90 12.53
CA GLU A 8 -8.37 -12.18 13.49
C GLU A 8 -7.90 -10.91 14.21
N HIS A 9 -7.76 -9.80 13.49
CA HIS A 9 -7.25 -8.54 14.04
C HIS A 9 -8.35 -7.55 14.45
N GLY A 10 -9.63 -7.87 14.24
CA GLY A 10 -10.75 -6.98 14.54
C GLY A 10 -10.77 -5.68 13.73
N LYS A 11 -9.99 -5.60 12.64
CA LYS A 11 -9.91 -4.44 11.74
C LYS A 11 -10.79 -4.68 10.53
N SER A 12 -11.79 -3.83 10.27
CA SER A 12 -12.63 -3.94 9.08
C SER A 12 -11.98 -3.23 7.89
N VAL A 13 -11.88 -3.91 6.75
CA VAL A 13 -11.28 -3.39 5.53
C VAL A 13 -12.12 -3.75 4.31
N ASP A 14 -12.18 -2.86 3.33
CA ASP A 14 -12.75 -3.10 2.02
C ASP A 14 -11.64 -3.29 0.99
N LEU A 15 -11.78 -4.30 0.14
CA LEU A 15 -10.89 -4.48 -1.00
C LEU A 15 -11.63 -4.08 -2.27
N ARG A 16 -11.14 -3.05 -2.94
CA ARG A 16 -11.66 -2.62 -4.24
C ARG A 16 -10.68 -2.99 -5.33
N ILE A 17 -11.16 -3.69 -6.36
CA ILE A 17 -10.35 -4.05 -7.52
C ILE A 17 -10.96 -3.35 -8.74
N THR A 18 -10.13 -2.59 -9.45
CA THR A 18 -10.51 -1.90 -10.69
C THR A 18 -9.54 -2.26 -11.81
N GLY A 19 -9.96 -2.13 -13.07
CA GLY A 19 -9.10 -2.46 -14.21
C GLY A 19 -8.97 -3.95 -14.50
N GLY A 20 -9.93 -4.79 -14.07
CA GLY A 20 -9.93 -6.23 -14.36
C GLY A 20 -10.00 -6.60 -15.85
N ALA A 21 -10.27 -5.64 -16.74
CA ALA A 21 -10.23 -5.82 -18.19
C ALA A 21 -8.84 -5.59 -18.80
N THR A 22 -7.86 -5.10 -18.02
CA THR A 22 -6.48 -4.92 -18.49
C THR A 22 -5.82 -6.28 -18.67
N LEU A 23 -5.36 -6.58 -19.89
CA LEU A 23 -4.69 -7.84 -20.20
C LEU A 23 -3.25 -7.78 -19.69
N VAL A 24 -2.91 -8.71 -18.80
CA VAL A 24 -1.57 -8.89 -18.27
C VAL A 24 -1.10 -10.28 -18.66
N ASP A 25 0.16 -10.40 -19.04
CA ASP A 25 0.77 -11.70 -19.33
C ASP A 25 0.65 -12.62 -18.11
N ARG A 26 0.22 -13.86 -18.35
CA ARG A 26 -0.05 -14.84 -17.30
C ARG A 26 1.20 -15.20 -16.50
N LEU A 27 2.35 -15.37 -17.16
CA LEU A 27 3.60 -15.72 -16.50
C LEU A 27 4.07 -14.59 -15.59
N ILE A 28 3.87 -13.34 -16.02
CA ILE A 28 4.13 -12.16 -15.19
C ILE A 28 3.19 -12.15 -13.98
N LEU A 29 1.89 -12.38 -14.19
CA LEU A 29 0.90 -12.39 -13.10
C LEU A 29 1.19 -13.47 -12.05
N GLU A 30 1.57 -14.67 -12.47
CA GLU A 30 1.94 -15.77 -11.57
C GLU A 30 3.13 -15.38 -10.68
N ARG A 31 4.13 -14.69 -11.24
CA ARG A 31 5.29 -14.19 -10.47
C ARG A 31 4.96 -13.00 -9.56
N LEU A 32 3.96 -12.21 -9.92
CA LEU A 32 3.53 -11.05 -9.14
C LEU A 32 2.53 -11.40 -8.03
N THR A 33 1.92 -12.59 -8.06
CA THR A 33 0.87 -12.97 -7.10
C THR A 33 1.37 -12.87 -5.65
N ASP A 34 2.51 -13.48 -5.33
CA ASP A 34 3.08 -13.44 -3.98
C ASP A 34 3.46 -12.01 -3.55
N PRO A 35 4.20 -11.21 -4.36
CA PRO A 35 4.45 -9.80 -4.06
C PRO A 35 3.18 -8.97 -3.83
N LEU A 36 2.14 -9.14 -4.65
CA LEU A 36 0.88 -8.39 -4.53
C LEU A 36 0.16 -8.74 -3.23
N VAL A 37 0.11 -10.03 -2.87
CA VAL A 37 -0.44 -10.48 -1.59
C VAL A 37 0.34 -9.87 -0.42
N HIS A 38 1.66 -9.81 -0.51
CA HIS A 38 2.50 -9.21 0.51
C HIS A 38 2.23 -7.71 0.67
N LEU A 39 2.07 -6.97 -0.44
CA LEU A 39 1.73 -5.54 -0.41
C LEU A 39 0.37 -5.28 0.24
N VAL A 40 -0.64 -6.09 -0.09
CA VAL A 40 -1.98 -6.00 0.51
C VAL A 40 -1.93 -6.30 2.01
N ARG A 41 -1.14 -7.29 2.42
CA ARG A 41 -0.93 -7.58 3.84
C ARG A 41 -0.24 -6.42 4.54
N ASN A 42 0.80 -5.82 3.96
CA ASN A 42 1.48 -4.65 4.55
C ASN A 42 0.53 -3.47 4.72
N ALA A 43 -0.32 -3.21 3.73
CA ALA A 43 -1.37 -2.19 3.83
C ALA A 43 -2.34 -2.47 4.98
N PHE A 44 -2.72 -3.73 5.20
CA PHE A 44 -3.62 -4.11 6.30
C PHE A 44 -2.94 -4.07 7.69
N ASP A 45 -1.76 -4.67 7.82
CA ASP A 45 -1.05 -4.83 9.09
C ASP A 45 -0.49 -3.50 9.59
N HIS A 46 0.12 -2.73 8.68
CA HIS A 46 0.90 -1.55 9.01
C HIS A 46 0.32 -0.25 8.43
N GLY A 47 -0.38 -0.31 7.30
CA GLY A 47 -1.01 0.89 6.71
C GLY A 47 -2.25 1.32 7.50
N LEU A 48 -3.20 0.41 7.68
CA LEU A 48 -4.49 0.70 8.31
C LEU A 48 -4.41 0.76 9.83
N GLU A 49 -4.89 1.89 10.36
CA GLU A 49 -5.09 2.09 11.79
C GLU A 49 -6.30 1.28 12.28
N ASP A 50 -6.42 1.09 13.60
CA ASP A 50 -7.60 0.47 14.19
C ASP A 50 -8.86 1.37 14.04
N PRO A 51 -10.08 0.81 14.14
CA PRO A 51 -11.31 1.56 13.92
C PRO A 51 -11.47 2.78 14.84
N GLN A 52 -11.00 2.72 16.09
CA GLN A 52 -11.13 3.83 17.04
C GLN A 52 -10.21 4.99 16.64
N THR A 53 -8.95 4.69 16.30
CA THR A 53 -8.00 5.68 15.78
C THR A 53 -8.50 6.33 14.50
N ARG A 54 -9.08 5.54 13.58
CA ARG A 54 -9.65 6.07 12.32
C ARG A 54 -10.79 7.06 12.56
N ILE A 55 -11.74 6.72 13.43
CA ILE A 55 -12.85 7.61 13.80
C ILE A 55 -12.32 8.89 14.45
N ALA A 56 -11.33 8.78 15.36
CA ALA A 56 -10.71 9.93 16.00
C ALA A 56 -10.02 10.87 15.00
N MET A 57 -9.49 10.33 13.90
CA MET A 57 -8.90 11.09 12.79
C MET A 57 -9.93 11.56 11.75
N GLY A 58 -11.23 11.36 11.97
CA GLY A 58 -12.30 11.74 11.04
C GLY A 58 -12.41 10.86 9.79
N LYS A 59 -11.77 9.68 9.79
CA LYS A 59 -11.84 8.69 8.71
C LYS A 59 -12.97 7.67 8.96
N PRO A 60 -13.45 6.98 7.91
CA PRO A 60 -14.37 5.86 8.07
C PRO A 60 -13.76 4.74 8.92
N ALA A 61 -14.58 4.12 9.78
CA ALA A 61 -14.16 3.00 10.64
C ALA A 61 -13.67 1.78 9.85
N LYS A 62 -14.20 1.58 8.63
CA LYS A 62 -13.73 0.59 7.67
C LYS A 62 -12.63 1.19 6.81
N GLY A 63 -11.45 0.57 6.78
CA GLY A 63 -10.35 0.95 5.89
C GLY A 63 -10.62 0.56 4.44
N LEU A 64 -9.89 1.15 3.50
CA LEU A 64 -9.97 0.83 2.08
C LEU A 64 -8.59 0.48 1.53
N ILE A 65 -8.50 -0.69 0.91
CA ILE A 65 -7.36 -1.08 0.06
C ILE A 65 -7.88 -1.20 -1.37
N GLU A 66 -7.23 -0.51 -2.30
CA GLU A 66 -7.57 -0.49 -3.71
C GLU A 66 -6.42 -1.07 -4.55
N ILE A 67 -6.75 -1.99 -5.45
CA ILE A 67 -5.86 -2.49 -6.48
C ILE A 67 -6.42 -2.04 -7.83
N SER A 68 -5.62 -1.36 -8.63
CA SER A 68 -6.00 -0.96 -9.98
C SER A 68 -4.95 -1.38 -11.00
N ALA A 69 -5.41 -1.78 -12.17
CA ALA A 69 -4.56 -2.02 -13.34
C ALA A 69 -5.00 -1.09 -14.48
N ALA A 70 -4.05 -0.45 -15.15
CA ALA A 70 -4.33 0.40 -16.29
C ALA A 70 -3.16 0.42 -17.27
N TYR A 71 -3.45 0.58 -18.56
CA TYR A 71 -2.42 0.86 -19.55
C TYR A 71 -1.99 2.33 -19.49
N ARG A 72 -0.69 2.56 -19.44
CA ARG A 72 -0.05 3.87 -19.58
C ARG A 72 0.97 3.75 -20.70
N GLY A 73 0.57 4.16 -21.91
CA GLY A 73 1.36 3.97 -23.11
C GLY A 73 1.57 2.48 -23.42
N ASN A 74 2.83 2.04 -23.41
CA ASN A 74 3.24 0.65 -23.63
C ASN A 74 3.45 -0.15 -22.34
N GLN A 75 3.10 0.42 -21.18
CA GLN A 75 3.29 -0.22 -19.88
C GLN A 75 1.94 -0.53 -19.22
N THR A 76 1.90 -1.63 -18.47
CA THR A 76 0.82 -1.92 -17.54
C THR A 76 1.21 -1.34 -16.18
N LEU A 77 0.45 -0.35 -15.71
CA LEU A 77 0.58 0.21 -14.38
C LEU A 77 -0.34 -0.53 -13.42
N ILE A 78 0.24 -1.25 -12.47
CA ILE A 78 -0.48 -1.85 -11.34
C ILE A 78 -0.28 -0.95 -10.13
N THR A 79 -1.36 -0.42 -9.57
CA THR A 79 -1.33 0.47 -8.41
C THR A 79 -2.03 -0.20 -7.25
N ILE A 80 -1.37 -0.22 -6.09
CA ILE A 80 -1.93 -0.66 -4.82
C ILE A 80 -1.96 0.58 -3.92
N ARG A 81 -3.13 0.88 -3.37
CA ARG A 81 -3.35 2.06 -2.54
C ARG A 81 -4.10 1.68 -1.28
N ASP A 82 -3.71 2.24 -0.15
CA ASP A 82 -4.48 2.24 1.08
C ASP A 82 -4.83 3.67 1.51
N ASP A 83 -5.80 3.79 2.43
CA ASP A 83 -6.20 5.05 3.06
C ASP A 83 -5.79 5.12 4.55
N GLY A 84 -4.70 4.42 4.89
CA GLY A 84 -4.15 4.31 6.22
C GLY A 84 -3.36 5.54 6.68
N ALA A 85 -2.52 5.36 7.70
CA ALA A 85 -1.70 6.42 8.27
C ALA A 85 -0.54 6.84 7.35
N GLY A 86 -0.27 6.04 6.32
CA GLY A 86 0.90 6.18 5.46
C GLY A 86 2.20 5.80 6.19
N ILE A 87 3.31 6.01 5.50
CA ILE A 87 4.63 5.67 6.02
C ILE A 87 5.16 6.84 6.87
N SER A 88 5.41 6.60 8.16
CA SER A 88 6.07 7.58 9.02
C SER A 88 7.51 7.79 8.57
N LEU A 89 7.79 8.98 8.04
CA LEU A 89 9.12 9.37 7.58
C LEU A 89 10.14 9.32 8.72
N GLU A 90 9.74 9.64 9.95
CA GLU A 90 10.60 9.54 11.14
C GLU A 90 11.02 8.10 11.42
N ASN A 91 10.08 7.15 11.35
CA ASN A 91 10.38 5.73 11.54
C ASN A 91 11.30 5.19 10.45
N VAL A 92 11.11 5.64 9.20
CA VAL A 92 12.00 5.29 8.08
C VAL A 92 13.41 5.84 8.33
N LYS A 93 13.54 7.11 8.71
CA LYS A 93 14.83 7.73 9.03
C LYS A 93 15.55 7.02 10.18
N ALA A 94 14.83 6.73 11.26
CA ALA A 94 15.39 6.02 12.41
C ALA A 94 15.86 4.60 12.05
N LYS A 95 15.11 3.89 11.19
CA LYS A 95 15.49 2.53 10.76
C LYS A 95 16.65 2.55 9.76
N ALA A 96 16.69 3.52 8.85
CA ALA A 96 17.81 3.73 7.94
C ALA A 96 19.12 4.04 8.69
N ALA A 97 19.07 4.91 9.69
CA ALA A 97 20.22 5.20 10.55
C ALA A 97 20.74 3.94 11.27
N LYS A 98 19.85 3.08 11.76
CA LYS A 98 20.22 1.78 12.37
C LYS A 98 20.84 0.79 11.39
N LEU A 99 20.53 0.90 10.10
CA LEU A 99 21.08 0.05 9.04
C LEU A 99 22.39 0.62 8.47
N GLY A 100 22.90 1.74 9.00
CA GLY A 100 24.10 2.40 8.50
C GLY A 100 23.90 3.08 7.15
N LEU A 101 22.65 3.34 6.74
CA LEU A 101 22.33 4.08 5.52
C LEU A 101 22.50 5.58 5.78
N ASP A 102 23.21 6.23 4.86
CA ASP A 102 23.60 7.63 4.98
C ASP A 102 22.36 8.57 4.97
N SER A 103 22.37 9.59 5.84
CA SER A 103 21.23 10.48 6.02
C SER A 103 20.89 11.30 4.78
N THR A 104 21.87 11.48 3.90
CA THR A 104 21.78 12.20 2.61
C THR A 104 20.86 11.51 1.58
N LEU A 105 20.71 10.17 1.66
CA LEU A 105 19.81 9.40 0.78
C LEU A 105 18.32 9.58 1.14
N LEU A 106 18.03 9.98 2.39
CA LEU A 106 16.65 10.16 2.87
C LEU A 106 16.07 11.52 2.50
N GLU A 107 16.93 12.52 2.23
CA GLU A 107 16.54 13.84 1.75
C GLU A 107 16.10 13.79 0.27
N THR A 108 16.74 12.94 -0.54
CA THR A 108 16.40 12.76 -1.96
C THR A 108 15.11 11.97 -2.19
N ALA A 109 14.60 11.25 -1.18
CA ALA A 109 13.34 10.51 -1.26
C ALA A 109 12.08 11.40 -1.11
N GLN A 110 12.23 12.70 -0.83
CA GLN A 110 11.09 13.64 -0.77
C GLN A 110 10.61 14.03 -2.17
N ARG A 111 9.54 13.34 -2.61
CA ARG A 111 8.69 13.56 -3.81
C ARG A 111 9.43 13.55 -5.17
N PRO A 112 9.05 12.68 -6.13
CA PRO A 112 9.26 13.05 -7.53
C PRO A 112 8.48 14.34 -7.79
N ASN A 113 9.16 15.32 -8.37
CA ASN A 113 8.62 16.62 -8.77
C ASN A 113 7.16 16.51 -9.25
N SER A 114 6.27 17.25 -8.59
CA SER A 114 5.01 17.69 -9.19
C SER A 114 5.33 18.74 -10.26
N SER A 115 5.89 18.29 -11.39
CA SER A 115 6.07 19.07 -12.61
C SER A 115 6.06 18.10 -13.79
N THR A 116 4.87 17.78 -14.32
CA THR A 116 4.40 18.05 -15.70
C THR A 116 3.03 17.39 -15.86
#